data_AF-A0AB39YKP3-F1
#
_entry.id   AF-A0AB39YKP3-F1
#
_cell.length_a   1.000
_cell.length_b   1.000
_cell.length_c   1.000
_cell.angle_alpha   90.00
_cell.angle_beta   90.00
_cell.angle_gamma   90.00
#
_symmetry.space_group_name_H-M   'P 1'
#
loop_
_entity.id
_entity.type
_entity.pdbx_description
1 polymer ?
#
loop_
_entity_poly.entity_id
_entity_poly.type
_entity_poly.pdbx_seq_one_letter_code
_entity_poly.pdbx_strand_id
1 'polypeptide(L)'
;MGVAAGIKLTPLVFGLYFLMRKDWRGLANMSIGFAGTVLLGWLLRPAESLQFWLEILPDTSRIGGAGYVDNLSIKGALLHFGVPHDAVTLPWIVLSVATVVLAALLIKAASDQGARVIALSTTALAMLLISPVSWSHHWVWMAVILPAFAWTIKETPARYQAQRVVMSAVLAVSTLVFFFSPKTIGTALGSPDLNVQTPGLWIMASSAGVFCAVAILVCWFVALRRHSVRIEDVPDVPTRLRQWAARQR
;
A
#
# COMPACT_ATOMS: atom_id res chain seq x y z
N MET A 1 -0.53 -16.92 5.28
CA MET A 1 -0.34 -16.01 4.13
C MET A 1 -0.65 -16.68 2.81
N GLY A 2 0.01 -17.80 2.44
CA GLY A 2 -0.25 -18.47 1.15
C GLY A 2 -1.70 -18.93 0.93
N VAL A 3 -2.28 -19.64 1.89
CA VAL A 3 -3.71 -20.06 1.80
C VAL A 3 -4.64 -18.85 1.71
N ALA A 4 -4.38 -17.81 2.52
CA ALA A 4 -5.15 -16.57 2.48
C ALA A 4 -5.03 -15.86 1.12
N ALA A 5 -3.85 -15.92 0.48
CA ALA A 5 -3.63 -15.42 -0.88
C ALA A 5 -4.43 -16.18 -1.94
N GLY A 6 -4.66 -17.49 -1.73
CA GLY A 6 -5.48 -18.31 -2.61
C GLY A 6 -6.97 -17.98 -2.54
N ILE A 7 -7.44 -17.58 -1.36
CA ILE A 7 -8.83 -17.16 -1.14
C ILE A 7 -9.06 -15.72 -1.64
N LYS A 8 -8.08 -14.83 -1.44
CA LYS A 8 -8.12 -13.44 -1.89
C LYS A 8 -6.72 -13.04 -2.30
N LEU A 9 -6.51 -12.48 -3.50
CA LEU A 9 -5.16 -12.19 -4.02
C LEU A 9 -4.38 -11.12 -3.23
N THR A 10 -5.07 -10.29 -2.46
CA THR A 10 -4.51 -9.17 -1.68
C THR A 10 -3.24 -9.52 -0.88
N PRO A 11 -3.14 -10.63 -0.14
CA PRO A 11 -1.95 -11.01 0.61
C PRO A 11 -0.72 -11.38 -0.24
N LEU A 12 -0.83 -11.58 -1.56
CA LEU A 12 0.32 -11.88 -2.42
C LEU A 12 1.38 -10.78 -2.38
N VAL A 13 0.99 -9.53 -2.12
CA VAL A 13 1.94 -8.41 -2.00
C VAL A 13 2.96 -8.63 -0.87
N PHE A 14 2.61 -9.39 0.18
CA PHE A 14 3.54 -9.70 1.27
C PHE A 14 4.70 -10.61 0.82
N GLY A 15 4.63 -11.20 -0.37
CA GLY A 15 5.78 -11.83 -1.01
C GLY A 15 6.93 -10.85 -1.19
N LEU A 16 6.65 -9.59 -1.60
CA LEU A 16 7.65 -8.54 -1.71
C LEU A 16 8.28 -8.22 -0.34
N TYR A 17 7.47 -8.18 0.71
CA TYR A 17 7.93 -7.97 2.09
C TYR A 17 8.92 -9.07 2.53
N PHE A 18 8.56 -10.34 2.34
CA PHE A 18 9.45 -11.46 2.68
C PHE A 18 10.72 -11.45 1.83
N LEU A 19 10.59 -11.21 0.52
CA LEU A 19 11.72 -11.13 -0.41
C LEU A 19 12.73 -10.06 0.01
N MET A 20 12.27 -8.85 0.33
CA MET A 20 13.15 -7.75 0.75
C MET A 20 13.82 -7.96 2.11
N ARG A 21 13.19 -8.76 2.97
CA ARG A 21 13.79 -9.20 4.24
C ARG A 21 14.67 -10.44 4.10
N LYS A 22 14.82 -10.99 2.88
CA LYS A 22 15.49 -12.26 2.61
C LYS A 22 14.90 -13.41 3.45
N ASP A 23 13.63 -13.32 3.81
CA ASP A 23 12.90 -14.37 4.51
C ASP A 23 12.43 -15.41 3.49
N TRP A 24 13.39 -16.20 3.00
CA TRP A 24 13.15 -17.23 1.99
C TRP A 24 12.17 -18.29 2.46
N ARG A 25 12.14 -18.58 3.77
CA ARG A 25 11.20 -19.52 4.36
C ARG A 25 9.78 -18.95 4.35
N GLY A 26 9.60 -17.70 4.75
CA GLY A 26 8.33 -17.00 4.67
C GLY A 26 7.81 -16.92 3.23
N LEU A 27 8.69 -16.58 2.29
CA LEU A 27 8.36 -16.53 0.86
C LEU A 27 7.96 -17.91 0.32
N ALA A 28 8.74 -18.96 0.60
CA ALA A 28 8.45 -20.33 0.18
C ALA A 28 7.10 -20.82 0.75
N ASN A 29 6.86 -20.61 2.05
CA ASN A 29 5.60 -20.98 2.69
C ASN A 29 4.40 -20.24 2.07
N MET A 30 4.56 -18.97 1.70
CA MET A 30 3.52 -18.21 1.02
C MET A 30 3.27 -18.77 -0.39
N SER A 31 4.33 -18.99 -1.17
CA SER A 31 4.23 -19.52 -2.53
C SER A 31 3.62 -20.91 -2.55
N ILE A 32 4.05 -21.81 -1.67
CA ILE A 32 3.52 -23.18 -1.55
C ILE A 32 2.05 -23.15 -1.12
N GLY A 33 1.71 -22.35 -0.10
CA GLY A 33 0.32 -22.25 0.35
C GLY A 33 -0.60 -21.71 -0.75
N PHE A 34 -0.15 -20.71 -1.51
CA PHE A 34 -0.91 -20.15 -2.63
C PHE A 34 -1.04 -21.16 -3.77
N ALA A 35 0.08 -21.71 -4.26
CA ALA A 35 0.07 -22.69 -5.34
C ALA A 35 -0.76 -23.93 -4.99
N GLY A 36 -0.67 -24.40 -3.75
CA GLY A 36 -1.47 -25.52 -3.25
C GLY A 36 -2.97 -25.23 -3.29
N THR A 37 -3.41 -24.03 -2.90
CA THR A 37 -4.82 -23.66 -3.00
C THR A 37 -5.30 -23.52 -4.45
N VAL A 38 -4.48 -22.96 -5.35
CA VAL A 38 -4.82 -22.84 -6.77
C VAL A 38 -4.91 -24.23 -7.42
N LEU A 39 -3.93 -25.09 -7.16
CA LEU A 39 -3.91 -26.46 -7.68
C LEU A 39 -5.09 -27.27 -7.17
N LEU A 40 -5.44 -27.14 -5.88
CA LEU A 40 -6.61 -27.82 -5.32
C LEU A 40 -7.91 -27.36 -5.99
N GLY A 41 -8.08 -26.04 -6.20
CA GLY A 41 -9.23 -25.51 -6.93
C GLY A 41 -9.32 -26.06 -8.35
N TRP A 42 -8.19 -26.09 -9.06
CA TRP A 42 -8.11 -26.63 -10.41
C TRP A 42 -8.39 -28.14 -10.46
N LEU A 43 -7.86 -28.94 -9.53
CA LEU A 43 -8.11 -30.37 -9.47
C LEU A 43 -9.59 -30.70 -9.21
N LEU A 44 -10.27 -29.90 -8.38
CA LEU A 44 -11.68 -30.08 -8.07
C LEU A 44 -12.60 -29.59 -9.19
N ARG A 45 -12.24 -28.48 -9.85
CA ARG A 45 -13.04 -27.76 -10.85
C ARG A 45 -12.15 -27.13 -11.94
N PRO A 46 -11.62 -27.91 -12.90
CA PRO A 46 -10.63 -27.43 -13.85
C PRO A 46 -11.15 -26.32 -14.78
N ALA A 47 -12.36 -26.51 -15.31
CA ALA A 47 -12.95 -25.58 -16.28
C ALA A 47 -13.27 -24.23 -15.61
N GLU A 48 -13.91 -24.26 -14.44
CA GLU A 48 -14.26 -23.07 -13.66
C GLU A 48 -13.01 -22.36 -13.16
N SER A 49 -11.96 -23.10 -12.81
CA SER A 49 -10.67 -22.51 -12.42
C SER A 49 -10.02 -21.78 -13.60
N LEU A 50 -9.96 -22.41 -14.79
CA LEU A 50 -9.41 -21.75 -15.99
C LEU A 50 -10.21 -20.51 -16.36
N GLN A 51 -11.54 -20.60 -16.35
CA GLN A 51 -12.42 -19.45 -16.59
C GLN A 51 -12.16 -18.33 -15.58
N PHE A 52 -12.02 -18.66 -14.29
CA PHE A 52 -11.72 -17.67 -13.26
C PHE A 52 -10.39 -16.94 -13.54
N TRP A 53 -9.30 -17.67 -13.76
CA TRP A 53 -7.97 -17.09 -13.90
C TRP A 53 -7.75 -16.36 -15.23
N LEU A 54 -8.33 -16.85 -16.32
CA LEU A 54 -8.06 -16.37 -17.67
C LEU A 54 -9.07 -15.35 -18.17
N GLU A 55 -10.34 -15.41 -17.72
CA GLU A 55 -11.42 -14.56 -18.22
C GLU A 55 -11.95 -13.62 -17.15
N ILE A 56 -12.35 -14.16 -16.00
CA ILE A 56 -13.07 -13.38 -14.97
C ILE A 56 -12.12 -12.45 -14.21
N LEU A 57 -10.94 -12.94 -13.82
CA LEU A 57 -10.01 -12.18 -13.00
C LEU A 57 -9.45 -10.93 -13.73
N PRO A 58 -9.11 -10.99 -15.04
CA PRO A 58 -8.68 -9.80 -15.78
C PRO A 58 -9.83 -8.81 -16.09
N ASP A 59 -11.08 -9.28 -16.15
CA ASP A 59 -12.23 -8.45 -16.50
C ASP A 59 -12.76 -7.62 -15.31
N THR A 60 -12.18 -6.43 -15.18
CA THR A 60 -12.60 -5.44 -14.16
C THR A 60 -13.90 -4.70 -14.49
N SER A 61 -14.47 -4.85 -15.69
CA SER A 61 -15.71 -4.15 -16.08
C SER A 61 -16.90 -4.60 -15.22
N ARG A 62 -16.91 -5.86 -14.80
CA ARG A 62 -17.94 -6.50 -13.97
C ARG A 62 -18.13 -5.89 -12.59
N ILE A 63 -17.11 -5.18 -12.08
CA ILE A 63 -17.10 -4.60 -10.74
C ILE A 63 -17.22 -3.06 -10.75
N GLY A 64 -17.72 -2.48 -11.84
CA GLY A 64 -17.89 -1.02 -12.00
C GLY A 64 -16.86 -0.39 -12.95
N GLY A 65 -15.89 -1.17 -13.42
CA GLY A 65 -14.84 -0.68 -14.32
C GLY A 65 -13.72 0.07 -13.61
N ALA A 66 -12.55 0.09 -14.23
CA ALA A 66 -11.37 0.72 -13.66
C ALA A 66 -11.46 2.25 -13.54
N GLY A 67 -12.37 2.91 -14.27
CA GLY A 67 -12.57 4.37 -14.22
C GLY A 67 -13.65 4.83 -13.23
N TYR A 68 -14.20 3.92 -12.41
CA TYR A 68 -15.18 4.30 -11.41
C TYR A 68 -14.56 5.20 -10.34
N VAL A 69 -15.28 6.23 -9.90
CA VAL A 69 -14.81 7.27 -8.96
C VAL A 69 -14.18 6.72 -7.68
N ASP A 70 -14.65 5.55 -7.22
CA ASP A 70 -14.17 4.91 -5.98
C ASP A 70 -12.83 4.16 -6.17
N ASN A 71 -12.34 4.05 -7.40
CA ASN A 71 -11.06 3.41 -7.72
C ASN A 71 -9.88 4.35 -7.42
N LEU A 72 -9.37 4.23 -6.20
CA LEU A 72 -8.15 4.87 -5.74
C LEU A 72 -6.93 3.99 -6.05
N SER A 73 -6.69 3.64 -7.31
CA SER A 73 -5.42 3.05 -7.77
C SER A 73 -4.70 3.99 -8.71
N ILE A 74 -3.44 3.72 -9.04
CA ILE A 74 -2.73 4.46 -10.09
C ILE A 74 -3.50 4.37 -11.42
N LYS A 75 -4.04 3.19 -11.76
CA LYS A 75 -4.84 3.00 -12.98
C LYS A 75 -6.10 3.87 -12.97
N GLY A 76 -6.83 3.87 -11.86
CA GLY A 76 -8.02 4.70 -11.67
C GLY A 76 -7.70 6.19 -11.78
N ALA A 77 -6.64 6.65 -11.12
CA ALA A 77 -6.18 8.04 -11.23
C ALA A 77 -5.83 8.42 -12.67
N LEU A 78 -5.12 7.58 -13.43
CA LEU A 78 -4.82 7.86 -14.84
C LEU A 78 -6.10 8.02 -15.67
N LEU A 79 -7.10 7.16 -15.47
CA LEU A 79 -8.40 7.25 -16.16
C LEU A 79 -9.15 8.53 -15.77
N HIS A 80 -9.19 8.88 -14.49
CA HIS A 80 -9.82 10.10 -14.00
C HIS A 80 -9.17 11.38 -14.55
N PHE A 81 -7.88 11.32 -14.88
CA PHE A 81 -7.11 12.39 -15.51
C PHE A 81 -7.13 12.34 -17.05
N GLY A 82 -7.94 11.45 -17.65
CA GLY A 82 -8.23 11.44 -19.08
C GLY A 82 -7.30 10.60 -19.94
N VAL A 83 -6.51 9.70 -19.35
CA VAL A 83 -5.83 8.65 -20.14
C VAL A 83 -6.89 7.70 -20.71
N PRO A 84 -6.93 7.47 -22.04
CA PRO A 84 -7.91 6.57 -22.66
C PRO A 84 -7.81 5.12 -22.16
N HIS A 85 -8.93 4.39 -22.13
CA HIS A 85 -9.01 3.02 -21.62
C HIS A 85 -8.12 2.02 -22.37
N ASP A 86 -7.96 2.20 -23.68
CA ASP A 86 -7.10 1.39 -24.56
C ASP A 86 -5.60 1.71 -24.37
N ALA A 87 -5.26 2.94 -23.95
CA ALA A 87 -3.89 3.38 -23.73
C ALA A 87 -3.40 3.28 -22.28
N VAL A 88 -4.30 3.14 -21.29
CA VAL A 88 -3.95 3.28 -19.85
C VAL A 88 -3.03 2.17 -19.31
N THR A 89 -3.04 1.00 -19.93
CA THR A 89 -2.33 -0.18 -19.41
C THR A 89 -0.82 0.04 -19.34
N LEU A 90 -0.21 0.60 -20.39
CA LEU A 90 1.23 0.85 -20.42
C LEU A 90 1.71 1.85 -19.35
N PRO A 91 1.16 3.09 -19.24
CA PRO A 91 1.57 4.02 -18.19
C PRO A 91 1.27 3.48 -16.79
N TRP A 92 0.16 2.73 -16.60
CA TRP A 92 -0.11 2.07 -15.32
C TRP A 92 0.97 1.05 -14.96
N ILE A 93 1.41 0.20 -15.89
CA ILE A 93 2.49 -0.78 -15.64
C ILE A 93 3.79 -0.05 -15.30
N VAL A 94 4.17 0.98 -16.07
CA VAL A 94 5.39 1.76 -15.82
C VAL A 94 5.39 2.38 -14.42
N LEU A 95 4.30 3.05 -14.04
CA LEU A 95 4.16 3.65 -12.71
C LEU A 95 4.06 2.60 -11.59
N SER A 96 3.47 1.43 -11.88
CA SER A 96 3.42 0.31 -10.94
C SER A 96 4.81 -0.26 -10.67
N VAL A 97 5.63 -0.45 -11.71
CA VAL A 97 7.03 -0.88 -11.56
C VAL A 97 7.82 0.16 -10.75
N ALA A 98 7.68 1.44 -11.06
CA ALA A 98 8.33 2.51 -10.28
C ALA A 98 7.89 2.49 -8.80
N THR A 99 6.61 2.26 -8.54
CA THR A 99 6.05 2.14 -7.18
C THR A 99 6.61 0.91 -6.46
N VAL A 100 6.70 -0.24 -7.12
CA VAL A 100 7.30 -1.47 -6.56
C VAL A 100 8.78 -1.26 -6.23
N VAL A 101 9.54 -0.60 -7.10
CA VAL A 101 10.95 -0.28 -6.84
C VAL A 101 11.08 0.63 -5.62
N LEU A 102 10.30 1.72 -5.55
CA LEU A 102 10.30 2.62 -4.40
C LEU A 102 9.93 1.87 -3.11
N ALA A 103 8.88 1.05 -3.15
CA ALA A 103 8.43 0.24 -2.03
C ALA A 103 9.48 -0.77 -1.59
N ALA A 104 10.17 -1.44 -2.52
CA ALA A 104 11.25 -2.38 -2.22
C ALA A 104 12.40 -1.70 -1.48
N LEU A 105 12.84 -0.53 -1.96
CA LEU A 105 13.89 0.27 -1.32
C LEU A 105 13.48 0.71 0.09
N LEU A 106 12.24 1.16 0.25
CA LEU A 106 11.66 1.56 1.53
C LEU A 106 11.55 0.40 2.52
N ILE A 107 10.98 -0.74 2.09
CA ILE A 107 10.84 -1.94 2.91
C ILE A 107 12.20 -2.41 3.40
N LYS A 108 13.20 -2.43 2.51
CA LYS A 108 14.57 -2.77 2.88
C LYS A 108 15.12 -1.80 3.92
N ALA A 109 15.10 -0.50 3.64
CA ALA A 109 15.65 0.52 4.55
C ALA A 109 14.94 0.53 5.92
N ALA A 110 13.61 0.41 5.94
CA ALA A 110 12.83 0.33 7.16
C ALA A 110 13.12 -0.95 7.95
N SER A 111 13.30 -2.09 7.26
CA SER A 111 13.65 -3.36 7.90
C SER A 111 15.05 -3.32 8.51
N ASP A 112 16.02 -2.75 7.80
CA ASP A 112 17.39 -2.56 8.31
C ASP A 112 17.42 -1.65 9.56
N GLN A 113 16.48 -0.70 9.67
CA GLN A 113 16.32 0.21 10.81
C GLN A 113 15.35 -0.32 11.89
N GLY A 114 14.86 -1.55 11.77
CA GLY A 114 13.91 -2.14 12.73
C GLY A 114 12.49 -1.55 12.68
N ALA A 115 12.19 -0.63 11.75
CA ALA A 115 10.91 0.05 11.60
C ALA A 115 9.87 -0.83 10.88
N ARG A 116 9.49 -1.94 11.52
CA ARG A 116 8.60 -2.98 10.94
C ARG A 116 7.25 -2.45 10.49
N VAL A 117 6.66 -1.50 11.25
CA VAL A 117 5.37 -0.90 10.90
C VAL A 117 5.45 -0.09 9.61
N ILE A 118 6.55 0.66 9.39
CA ILE A 118 6.77 1.40 8.14
C ILE A 118 6.91 0.44 6.96
N ALA A 119 7.64 -0.67 7.13
CA ALA A 119 7.79 -1.68 6.09
C ALA A 119 6.44 -2.34 5.72
N LEU A 120 5.61 -2.68 6.72
CA LEU A 120 4.27 -3.23 6.50
C LEU A 120 3.34 -2.21 5.82
N SER A 121 3.32 -0.97 6.32
CA SER A 121 2.55 0.13 5.74
C SER A 121 2.95 0.43 4.29
N THR A 122 4.25 0.41 3.99
CA THR A 122 4.78 0.57 2.63
C THR A 122 4.29 -0.55 1.72
N THR A 123 4.29 -1.79 2.22
CA THR A 123 3.77 -2.96 1.47
C THR A 123 2.29 -2.79 1.16
N ALA A 124 1.49 -2.33 2.13
CA ALA A 124 0.06 -2.08 1.95
C ALA A 124 -0.21 -0.94 0.95
N LEU A 125 0.55 0.16 1.03
CA LEU A 125 0.45 1.26 0.07
C LEU A 125 0.79 0.82 -1.36
N ALA A 126 1.87 0.05 -1.53
CA ALA A 126 2.26 -0.48 -2.83
C ALA A 126 1.13 -1.34 -3.43
N MET A 127 0.57 -2.25 -2.64
CA MET A 127 -0.57 -3.08 -3.03
C MET A 127 -1.76 -2.25 -3.53
N LEU A 128 -2.15 -1.23 -2.78
CA LEU A 128 -3.30 -0.39 -3.10
C LEU A 128 -3.04 0.44 -4.36
N LEU A 129 -1.83 0.96 -4.53
CA LEU A 129 -1.47 1.80 -5.66
C LEU A 129 -1.36 1.00 -6.97
N ILE A 130 -0.74 -0.18 -6.96
CA ILE A 130 -0.46 -0.95 -8.18
C ILE A 130 -1.62 -1.86 -8.61
N SER A 131 -2.58 -2.14 -7.73
CA SER A 131 -3.76 -2.91 -8.09
C SER A 131 -4.49 -2.26 -9.28
N PRO A 132 -5.06 -3.03 -10.23
CA PRO A 132 -5.89 -2.44 -11.28
C PRO A 132 -7.12 -1.72 -10.71
N VAL A 133 -7.59 -2.16 -9.53
CA VAL A 133 -8.73 -1.59 -8.82
C VAL A 133 -8.49 -1.60 -7.31
N SER A 134 -8.63 -0.44 -6.67
CA SER A 134 -8.54 -0.26 -5.22
C SER A 134 -9.66 0.61 -4.69
N TRP A 135 -10.72 -0.01 -4.19
CA TRP A 135 -11.87 0.67 -3.61
C TRP A 135 -11.55 1.40 -2.31
N SER A 136 -12.33 2.43 -1.98
CA SER A 136 -12.15 3.23 -0.76
C SER A 136 -12.07 2.37 0.51
N HIS A 137 -12.88 1.32 0.63
CA HIS A 137 -12.84 0.42 1.79
C HIS A 137 -11.57 -0.45 1.87
N HIS A 138 -10.84 -0.65 0.77
CA HIS A 138 -9.52 -1.30 0.81
C HIS A 138 -8.47 -0.41 1.51
N TRP A 139 -8.69 0.90 1.56
CA TRP A 139 -7.80 1.88 2.19
C TRP A 139 -7.91 1.93 3.73
N VAL A 140 -8.59 0.95 4.35
CA VAL A 140 -8.62 0.76 5.81
C VAL A 140 -7.22 0.75 6.45
N TRP A 141 -6.19 0.37 5.68
CA TRP A 141 -4.78 0.46 6.08
C TRP A 141 -4.35 1.85 6.54
N MET A 142 -5.04 2.92 6.13
CA MET A 142 -4.78 4.28 6.58
C MET A 142 -4.89 4.44 8.11
N ALA A 143 -5.69 3.61 8.77
CA ALA A 143 -5.75 3.54 10.22
C ALA A 143 -4.41 3.17 10.88
N VAL A 144 -3.54 2.44 10.17
CA VAL A 144 -2.18 2.09 10.63
C VAL A 144 -1.12 3.02 10.02
N ILE A 145 -1.30 3.41 8.76
CA ILE A 145 -0.34 4.25 8.02
C ILE A 145 -0.25 5.65 8.63
N LEU A 146 -1.38 6.32 8.90
CA LEU A 146 -1.36 7.71 9.39
C LEU A 146 -0.71 7.84 10.78
N PRO A 147 -1.00 6.97 11.77
CA PRO A 147 -0.26 6.99 13.05
C PRO A 147 1.23 6.68 12.89
N ALA A 148 1.60 5.71 12.03
CA ALA A 148 3.01 5.41 11.77
C ALA A 148 3.73 6.59 11.11
N PHE A 149 3.04 7.31 10.21
CA PHE A 149 3.56 8.52 9.57
C PHE A 149 3.72 9.66 10.58
N ALA A 150 2.73 9.89 11.44
CA ALA A 150 2.80 10.85 12.54
C ALA A 150 3.96 10.55 13.50
N TRP A 151 4.17 9.28 13.84
CA TRP A 151 5.32 8.84 14.65
C TRP A 151 6.64 9.17 13.95
N THR A 152 6.73 8.97 12.63
CA THR A 152 7.93 9.33 11.84
C THR A 152 8.22 10.84 11.91
N ILE A 153 7.18 11.69 11.92
CA ILE A 153 7.34 13.15 12.09
C ILE A 153 7.90 13.50 13.47
N LYS A 154 7.41 12.82 14.51
CA LYS A 154 7.86 13.00 15.89
C LYS A 154 9.33 12.61 16.05
N GLU A 155 9.74 11.47 15.49
CA GLU A 155 11.13 10.99 15.54
C GLU A 155 12.09 11.79 14.65
N THR A 156 11.58 12.55 13.69
CA THR A 156 12.41 13.37 12.81
C THR A 156 13.05 14.52 13.60
N PRO A 157 14.40 14.61 13.68
CA PRO A 157 15.10 15.63 14.47
C PRO A 157 14.73 17.07 14.12
N ALA A 158 14.74 17.96 15.11
CA ALA A 158 14.37 19.37 14.95
C ALA A 158 15.17 20.13 13.88
N ARG A 159 16.43 19.73 13.64
CA ARG A 159 17.28 20.28 12.56
C ARG A 159 16.70 20.10 11.15
N TYR A 160 15.77 19.17 10.96
CA TYR A 160 15.05 18.95 9.70
C TYR A 160 13.66 19.60 9.71
N GLN A 161 13.56 20.86 10.18
CA GLN A 161 12.29 21.56 10.34
C GLN A 161 11.46 21.61 9.05
N ALA A 162 12.09 21.92 7.91
CA ALA A 162 11.39 21.96 6.62
C ALA A 162 10.75 20.60 6.26
N GLN A 163 11.44 19.49 6.54
CA GLN A 163 10.90 18.15 6.33
C GLN A 163 9.71 17.88 7.26
N ARG A 164 9.80 18.26 8.54
CA ARG A 164 8.70 18.12 9.50
C ARG A 164 7.47 18.91 9.05
N VAL A 165 7.66 20.14 8.56
CA VAL A 165 6.56 20.96 8.02
C VAL A 165 5.89 20.29 6.83
N VAL A 166 6.67 19.82 5.84
CA VAL A 166 6.12 19.11 4.67
C VAL A 166 5.37 17.85 5.09
N MET A 167 5.96 17.03 5.97
CA MET A 167 5.32 15.80 6.43
C MET A 167 4.05 16.09 7.24
N SER A 168 4.04 17.13 8.08
CA SER A 168 2.84 17.55 8.82
C SER A 168 1.74 18.01 7.88
N ALA A 169 2.07 18.75 6.82
CA ALA A 169 1.11 19.14 5.79
C ALA A 169 0.56 17.91 5.05
N VAL A 170 1.42 16.96 4.65
CA VAL A 170 1.00 15.70 4.03
C VAL A 170 0.09 14.90 4.97
N LEU A 171 0.41 14.82 6.27
CA LEU A 171 -0.41 14.14 7.26
C LEU A 171 -1.79 14.79 7.38
N ALA A 172 -1.85 16.12 7.49
CA ALA A 172 -3.10 16.87 7.61
C ALA A 172 -3.98 16.68 6.37
N VAL A 173 -3.41 16.87 5.18
CA VAL A 173 -4.12 16.68 3.91
C VAL A 173 -4.59 15.24 3.75
N SER A 174 -3.72 14.25 4.03
CA SER A 174 -4.09 12.83 3.95
C SER A 174 -5.22 12.50 4.92
N THR A 175 -5.17 13.02 6.15
CA THR A 175 -6.23 12.80 7.14
C THR A 175 -7.56 13.36 6.65
N LEU A 176 -7.58 14.59 6.12
CA LEU A 176 -8.80 15.17 5.56
C LEU A 176 -9.30 14.35 4.36
N VAL A 177 -8.42 14.01 3.42
CA VAL A 177 -8.76 13.28 2.20
C VAL A 177 -9.30 11.88 2.51
N PHE A 178 -8.78 11.17 3.52
CA PHE A 178 -9.28 9.84 3.89
C PHE A 178 -10.42 9.87 4.92
N PHE A 179 -10.65 11.01 5.57
CA PHE A 179 -11.85 11.22 6.38
C PHE A 179 -13.09 11.33 5.49
N PHE A 180 -12.96 11.96 4.31
CA PHE A 180 -14.01 12.01 3.30
C PHE A 180 -13.86 10.87 2.29
N SER A 181 -14.94 10.21 1.90
CA SER A 181 -14.85 9.20 0.83
C SER A 181 -14.61 9.88 -0.53
N PRO A 182 -14.00 9.19 -1.53
CA PRO A 182 -13.88 9.72 -2.90
C PRO A 182 -15.22 10.16 -3.46
N LYS A 183 -16.28 9.41 -3.16
CA LYS A 183 -17.66 9.73 -3.53
C LYS A 183 -18.11 11.05 -2.92
N THR A 184 -17.83 11.27 -1.63
CA THR A 184 -18.15 12.53 -0.93
C THR A 184 -17.39 13.71 -1.53
N ILE A 185 -16.10 13.53 -1.85
CA ILE A 185 -15.28 14.57 -2.51
C ILE A 185 -15.85 14.90 -3.90
N GLY A 186 -16.18 13.88 -4.69
CA GLY A 186 -16.80 14.05 -6.01
C GLY A 186 -18.13 14.79 -5.94
N THR A 187 -19.03 14.40 -5.03
CA THR A 187 -20.32 15.09 -4.83
C THR A 187 -20.13 16.53 -4.37
N ALA A 188 -19.21 16.80 -3.44
CA ALA A 188 -18.93 18.16 -2.96
C ALA A 188 -18.38 19.08 -4.06
N LEU A 189 -17.71 18.51 -5.07
CA LEU A 189 -17.18 19.23 -6.23
C LEU A 189 -18.14 19.23 -7.44
N GLY A 190 -19.41 18.91 -7.22
CA GLY A 190 -20.46 19.07 -8.23
C GLY A 190 -20.58 17.91 -9.21
N SER A 191 -20.25 16.68 -8.80
CA SER A 191 -20.47 15.49 -9.62
C SER A 191 -21.94 15.40 -10.08
N PRO A 192 -22.21 15.35 -11.39
CA PRO A 192 -23.57 15.20 -11.91
C PRO A 192 -24.12 13.78 -11.69
N ASP A 193 -23.24 12.77 -11.78
CA ASP A 193 -23.53 11.36 -11.50
C ASP A 193 -22.18 10.64 -11.23
N LEU A 194 -22.09 9.93 -10.11
CA LEU A 194 -20.87 9.21 -9.70
C LEU A 194 -20.57 7.99 -10.57
N ASN A 195 -21.51 7.56 -11.42
CA ASN A 195 -21.31 6.48 -12.38
C ASN A 195 -20.67 6.97 -13.69
N VAL A 196 -20.62 8.28 -13.91
CA VAL A 196 -19.99 8.86 -15.10
C VAL A 196 -18.47 8.80 -14.96
N GLN A 197 -17.81 8.22 -15.96
CA GLN A 197 -16.34 8.03 -15.97
C GLN A 197 -15.64 9.04 -16.89
N THR A 198 -16.31 10.14 -17.26
CA THR A 198 -15.70 11.21 -18.05
C THR A 198 -14.79 12.07 -17.19
N PRO A 199 -13.57 12.40 -17.65
CA PRO A 199 -12.66 13.28 -16.90
C PRO A 199 -13.28 14.62 -16.57
N GLY A 200 -13.06 15.08 -15.35
CA GLY A 200 -13.57 16.35 -14.83
C GLY A 200 -12.97 16.66 -13.46
N LEU A 201 -13.05 17.92 -13.03
CA LEU A 201 -12.40 18.35 -11.78
C LEU A 201 -12.84 17.52 -10.56
N TRP A 202 -14.12 17.16 -10.48
CA TRP A 202 -14.66 16.38 -9.37
C TRP A 202 -14.06 14.97 -9.29
N ILE A 203 -13.89 14.27 -10.42
CA ILE A 203 -13.37 12.89 -10.45
C ILE A 203 -11.85 12.87 -10.32
N MET A 204 -11.16 13.88 -10.88
CA MET A 204 -9.72 14.10 -10.66
C MET A 204 -9.43 14.33 -9.18
N ALA A 205 -10.21 15.20 -8.52
CA ALA A 205 -10.07 15.47 -7.09
C ALA A 205 -10.46 14.27 -6.21
N SER A 206 -11.42 13.45 -6.64
CA SER A 206 -11.76 12.18 -5.98
C SER A 206 -10.56 11.22 -5.92
N SER A 207 -9.56 11.40 -6.79
CA SER A 207 -8.30 10.63 -6.79
C SER A 207 -7.25 11.13 -5.80
N ALA A 208 -7.54 12.16 -4.98
CA ALA A 208 -6.58 12.78 -4.06
C ALA A 208 -5.87 11.77 -3.15
N GLY A 209 -6.55 10.68 -2.75
CA GLY A 209 -5.98 9.62 -1.92
C GLY A 209 -4.75 8.95 -2.54
N VAL A 210 -4.70 8.81 -3.87
CA VAL A 210 -3.57 8.23 -4.60
C VAL A 210 -2.33 9.12 -4.45
N PHE A 211 -2.50 10.44 -4.60
CA PHE A 211 -1.40 11.39 -4.47
C PHE A 211 -0.92 11.51 -3.01
N CYS A 212 -1.84 11.45 -2.05
CA CYS A 212 -1.50 11.39 -0.62
C CYS A 212 -0.62 10.17 -0.30
N ALA A 213 -0.98 9.00 -0.81
CA ALA A 213 -0.22 7.77 -0.65
C ALA A 213 1.19 7.87 -1.24
N VAL A 214 1.32 8.40 -2.46
CA VAL A 214 2.63 8.64 -3.09
C VAL A 214 3.45 9.63 -2.27
N ALA A 215 2.85 10.72 -1.79
CA ALA A 215 3.54 11.71 -0.95
C ALA A 215 4.05 11.10 0.37
N ILE A 216 3.27 10.23 1.01
CA ILE A 216 3.69 9.48 2.21
C ILE A 216 4.92 8.61 1.90
N LEU A 217 4.89 7.83 0.79
CA LEU A 217 6.02 6.99 0.39
C LEU A 217 7.29 7.82 0.15
N VAL A 218 7.17 8.95 -0.57
CA VAL A 218 8.29 9.86 -0.85
C VAL A 218 8.84 10.45 0.45
N CYS A 219 7.97 10.91 1.36
CA CYS A 219 8.37 11.45 2.65
C CYS A 219 9.12 10.41 3.51
N TRP A 220 8.62 9.18 3.58
CA TRP A 220 9.32 8.09 4.27
C TRP A 220 10.66 7.77 3.63
N PHE A 221 10.76 7.86 2.31
CA PHE A 221 12.01 7.56 1.60
C PHE A 221 13.08 8.59 1.94
N VAL A 222 12.72 9.86 1.97
CA VAL A 222 13.61 10.95 2.39
C VAL A 222 14.00 10.81 3.87
N ALA A 223 13.04 10.49 4.75
CA ALA A 223 13.30 10.32 6.18
C ALA A 223 14.26 9.15 6.47
N LEU A 224 13.98 7.97 5.89
CA LEU A 224 14.80 6.77 6.11
C LEU A 224 16.21 6.90 5.53
N ARG A 225 16.37 7.59 4.38
CA ARG A 225 17.70 7.88 3.80
C ARG A 225 18.56 8.78 4.68
N ARG A 226 17.93 9.67 5.45
CA ARG A 226 18.63 10.55 6.39
C ARG A 226 18.92 9.87 7.74
N HIS A 227 18.60 8.58 7.87
CA HIS A 227 18.62 7.84 9.14
C HIS A 227 17.92 8.60 10.28
N SER A 228 16.89 9.38 9.93
CA SER A 228 16.16 10.19 10.91
C SER A 228 15.17 9.36 11.73
N VAL A 229 14.96 8.10 11.37
CA VAL A 229 14.11 7.16 12.09
C VAL A 229 15.01 6.16 12.80
N ARG A 230 15.56 6.56 13.96
CA ARG A 230 16.09 5.57 14.92
C ARG A 230 14.95 5.22 15.85
N ILE A 231 14.50 3.98 15.85
CA ILE A 231 13.82 3.45 17.03
C ILE A 231 14.92 3.06 18.01
N GLU A 232 14.79 3.56 19.24
CA GLU A 232 15.71 3.40 20.37
C GLU A 232 16.38 2.02 20.41
N ASP A 233 17.67 2.02 20.77
CA ASP A 233 18.28 0.89 21.46
C ASP A 233 17.24 0.39 22.46
N VAL A 234 16.79 -0.86 22.32
CA VAL A 234 16.02 -1.52 23.38
C VAL A 234 16.81 -1.21 24.65
N PRO A 235 16.24 -0.48 25.64
CA PRO A 235 16.99 -0.11 26.82
C PRO A 235 17.58 -1.39 27.35
N ASP A 236 18.91 -1.44 27.36
CA ASP A 236 19.69 -2.60 27.73
C ASP A 236 19.03 -3.16 28.98
N VAL A 237 18.47 -4.37 28.88
CA VAL A 237 17.67 -5.00 29.95
C VAL A 237 18.33 -4.62 31.27
N PRO A 238 17.65 -3.86 32.17
CA PRO A 238 18.31 -3.18 33.27
C PRO A 238 19.29 -4.15 33.90
N THR A 239 20.54 -3.74 34.09
CA THR A 239 21.66 -4.60 34.51
C THR A 239 21.29 -5.51 35.70
N ARG A 240 20.32 -5.07 36.52
CA ARG A 240 19.65 -5.81 37.59
C ARG A 240 19.04 -7.16 37.16
N LEU A 241 18.41 -7.28 35.99
CA LEU A 241 17.80 -8.53 35.51
C LEU A 241 18.85 -9.54 35.04
N ARG A 242 19.98 -9.08 34.45
CA ARG A 242 21.14 -9.95 34.18
C ARG A 242 21.79 -10.43 35.49
N GLN A 243 21.93 -9.55 36.47
CA GLN A 243 22.45 -9.90 37.79
C GLN A 243 21.52 -10.85 38.56
N TRP A 244 20.20 -10.72 38.42
CA TRP A 244 19.24 -11.65 39.01
C TRP A 244 19.32 -13.04 38.39
N ALA A 245 19.37 -13.14 37.05
CA ALA A 245 19.51 -14.41 36.35
C ALA A 245 20.88 -15.10 36.59
N ALA A 246 21.95 -14.33 36.81
CA ALA A 246 23.27 -14.85 37.15
C ALA A 246 23.39 -15.34 38.61
N ARG A 247 22.51 -14.89 39.51
CA ARG A 247 22.42 -15.38 40.91
C ARG A 247 21.54 -16.62 41.08
N GLN A 248 20.86 -17.04 40.01
CA GLN A 248 19.96 -18.20 39.97
C GLN A 248 20.61 -19.43 39.32
N ARG A 249 21.90 -19.35 38.96
CA ARG A 249 22.74 -20.47 38.52
C ARG A 249 23.84 -20.70 39.53
#